data_AF-A0A480BD40-F1
#
_entry.id   AF-A0A480BD40-F1
#
_cell.length_a   1.000
_cell.length_b   1.000
_cell.length_c   1.000
_cell.angle_alpha   90.00
_cell.angle_beta   90.00
_cell.angle_gamma   90.00
#
_symmetry.space_group_name_H-M   'P 1'
#
loop_
_entity.id
_entity.type
_entity.pdbx_description
1 polymer ?
#
loop_
_entity_poly.entity_id
_entity_poly.type
_entity_poly.pdbx_seq_one_letter_code
_entity_poly.pdbx_strand_id
1 'polypeptide(L)'
;MKPLTLKRFVLLPLIIFSLIMTTGCHLLSHYSEDEVHQYINKKYPNLTYHLESRRGNTWQITFDKYPQMPIEISEVLHTSAPVVPQVERILITNIPLITAFPLIKNYLTAEELSYATYDTSSLYIEMPIPYSAIENHDVTNFYNRMDQFCKEYANTYPDFKEHIYIRVIIKPSDGSDAPEEYRKIFRLSQY
;
A
#
# COMPACT_ATOMS: atom_id res chain seq x y z
N MET A 1 -19.76 56.38 -17.77
CA MET A 1 -18.59 55.59 -17.33
C MET A 1 -19.10 54.35 -16.59
N LYS A 2 -18.65 53.16 -16.99
CA LYS A 2 -19.28 51.86 -16.68
C LYS A 2 -19.03 51.43 -15.22
N PRO A 3 -20.06 51.16 -14.40
CA PRO A 3 -19.91 50.57 -13.05
C PRO A 3 -19.76 49.03 -13.09
N LEU A 4 -19.57 48.44 -14.27
CA LEU A 4 -19.53 46.99 -14.46
C LEU A 4 -18.13 46.37 -14.26
N THR A 5 -17.07 47.18 -14.32
CA THR A 5 -15.69 46.69 -14.28
C THR A 5 -15.22 46.42 -12.85
N LEU A 6 -15.68 47.19 -11.86
CA LEU A 6 -15.20 47.08 -10.47
C LEU A 6 -15.67 45.80 -9.76
N LYS A 7 -16.89 45.32 -10.05
CA LYS A 7 -17.43 44.08 -9.46
C LYS A 7 -16.66 42.83 -9.90
N ARG A 8 -16.22 42.76 -11.16
CA ARG A 8 -15.48 41.58 -11.68
C ARG A 8 -14.05 41.47 -11.13
N PHE A 9 -13.39 42.59 -10.84
CA PHE A 9 -12.02 42.59 -10.30
C PHE A 9 -11.95 42.16 -8.82
N VAL A 10 -13.03 42.30 -8.06
CA VAL A 10 -13.08 41.89 -6.64
C VAL A 10 -13.64 40.46 -6.49
N LEU A 11 -14.61 40.07 -7.33
CA LEU A 11 -15.20 38.72 -7.27
C LEU A 11 -14.25 37.61 -7.71
N LEU A 12 -13.43 37.83 -8.75
CA LEU A 12 -12.50 36.81 -9.24
C LEU A 12 -11.44 36.40 -8.21
N PRO A 13 -10.73 37.32 -7.52
CA PRO A 13 -9.79 36.92 -6.47
C PRO A 13 -10.49 36.35 -5.24
N LEU A 14 -11.71 36.76 -4.92
CA LEU A 14 -12.51 36.15 -3.84
C LEU A 14 -12.91 34.70 -4.17
N ILE A 15 -13.28 34.41 -5.42
CA ILE A 15 -13.57 33.05 -5.88
C ILE A 15 -12.29 32.20 -5.85
N ILE A 16 -11.17 32.71 -6.36
CA ILE A 16 -9.86 32.03 -6.33
C ILE A 16 -9.41 31.78 -4.88
N PHE A 17 -9.54 32.77 -4.00
CA PHE A 17 -9.23 32.63 -2.57
C PHE A 17 -10.17 31.62 -1.89
N SER A 18 -11.47 31.62 -2.21
CA SER A 18 -12.40 30.61 -1.69
C SER A 18 -12.07 29.20 -2.22
N LEU A 19 -11.62 29.08 -3.47
CA LEU A 19 -11.18 27.81 -4.04
C LEU A 19 -9.93 27.32 -3.30
N ILE A 20 -8.94 28.17 -3.10
CA ILE A 20 -7.70 27.84 -2.37
C ILE A 20 -8.00 27.46 -0.92
N MET A 21 -8.90 28.17 -0.25
CA MET A 21 -9.27 27.88 1.14
C MET A 21 -10.12 26.61 1.28
N THR A 22 -10.87 26.20 0.25
CA THR A 22 -11.72 24.99 0.31
C THR A 22 -10.99 23.74 -0.18
N THR A 23 -10.05 23.85 -1.13
CA THR A 23 -9.29 22.70 -1.64
C THR A 23 -7.91 22.55 -0.99
N GLY A 24 -7.37 23.60 -0.37
CA GLY A 24 -6.01 23.60 0.20
C GLY A 24 -5.89 23.08 1.64
N CYS A 25 -6.99 22.94 2.39
CA CYS A 25 -6.91 22.53 3.79
C CYS A 25 -6.50 21.06 4.00
N HIS A 26 -6.99 20.13 3.15
CA HIS A 26 -6.73 18.69 3.32
C HIS A 26 -5.29 18.27 2.95
N LEU A 27 -4.59 19.03 2.11
CA LEU A 27 -3.19 18.77 1.75
C LEU A 27 -2.20 19.22 2.83
N LEU A 28 -2.59 20.19 3.66
CA LEU A 28 -1.77 20.78 4.73
C LEU A 28 -2.04 20.16 6.10
N SER A 29 -3.20 19.51 6.30
CA SER A 29 -3.53 18.82 7.55
C SER A 29 -2.87 17.44 7.61
N HIS A 30 -2.12 17.19 8.67
CA HIS A 30 -1.61 15.87 9.04
C HIS A 30 -2.66 15.08 9.81
N TYR A 31 -2.54 13.75 9.80
CA TYR A 31 -3.39 12.89 10.61
C TYR A 31 -3.22 13.18 12.10
N SER A 32 -4.34 13.39 12.79
CA SER A 32 -4.41 13.40 14.25
C SER A 32 -4.37 11.99 14.83
N GLU A 33 -4.05 11.87 16.12
CA GLU A 33 -4.05 10.58 16.82
C GLU A 33 -5.43 9.92 16.80
N ASP A 34 -6.51 10.69 16.92
CA ASP A 34 -7.90 10.19 16.82
C ASP A 34 -8.19 9.58 15.43
N GLU A 35 -7.71 10.20 14.35
CA GLU A 35 -7.88 9.66 13.00
C GLU A 35 -7.04 8.38 12.78
N VAL A 36 -5.87 8.29 13.42
CA VAL A 36 -5.07 7.06 13.42
C VAL A 36 -5.78 5.94 14.18
N HIS A 37 -6.39 6.24 15.34
CA HIS A 37 -7.26 5.29 16.04
C HIS A 37 -8.42 4.81 15.16
N GLN A 38 -9.10 5.72 14.46
CA GLN A 38 -10.18 5.36 13.54
C GLN A 38 -9.69 4.47 12.39
N TYR A 39 -8.52 4.77 11.82
CA TYR A 39 -7.88 3.94 10.80
C TYR A 39 -7.62 2.52 11.31
N ILE A 40 -7.02 2.39 12.49
CA ILE A 40 -6.69 1.10 13.10
C ILE A 40 -7.98 0.31 13.37
N ASN A 41 -8.97 0.93 14.02
CA ASN A 41 -10.25 0.30 14.36
C ASN A 41 -11.03 -0.12 13.12
N LYS A 42 -10.90 0.61 12.01
CA LYS A 42 -11.52 0.26 10.73
C LYS A 42 -10.84 -0.94 10.07
N LYS A 43 -9.49 -1.00 10.06
CA LYS A 43 -8.74 -2.08 9.42
C LYS A 43 -8.64 -3.36 10.26
N TYR A 44 -8.56 -3.21 11.58
CA TYR A 44 -8.31 -4.30 12.52
C TYR A 44 -9.34 -4.27 13.67
N PRO A 45 -10.65 -4.40 13.36
CA PRO A 45 -11.73 -4.12 14.31
C PRO A 45 -11.75 -5.01 15.55
N ASN A 46 -11.11 -6.18 15.49
CA ASN A 46 -11.12 -7.17 16.56
C ASN A 46 -9.82 -7.23 17.36
N LEU A 47 -8.85 -6.34 17.08
CA LEU A 47 -7.57 -6.34 17.78
C LEU A 47 -7.51 -5.18 18.78
N THR A 48 -7.22 -5.51 20.04
CA THR A 48 -6.80 -4.54 21.05
C THR A 48 -5.35 -4.14 20.81
N TYR A 49 -5.02 -2.86 21.06
CA TYR A 49 -3.70 -2.32 20.80
C TYR A 49 -3.32 -1.16 21.73
N HIS A 50 -2.02 -0.92 21.77
CA HIS A 50 -1.40 0.30 22.27
C HIS A 50 -0.85 1.11 21.10
N LEU A 51 -1.08 2.43 21.13
CA LEU A 51 -0.59 3.37 20.13
C LEU A 51 0.39 4.34 20.78
N GLU A 52 1.56 4.51 20.18
CA GLU A 52 2.55 5.51 20.58
C GLU A 52 2.88 6.42 19.40
N SER A 53 2.67 7.73 19.57
CA SER A 53 3.11 8.71 18.58
C SER A 53 4.65 8.78 18.53
N ARG A 54 5.19 8.83 17.31
CA ARG A 54 6.61 8.95 17.00
C ARG A 54 6.84 10.24 16.20
N ARG A 55 8.11 10.56 15.92
CA ARG A 55 8.46 11.78 15.17
C ARG A 55 8.12 11.61 13.68
N GLY A 56 7.74 12.71 13.03
CA GLY A 56 7.58 12.76 11.58
C GLY A 56 6.30 12.12 11.05
N ASN A 57 5.17 12.28 11.75
CA ASN A 57 3.86 11.72 11.38
C ASN A 57 3.91 10.20 11.22
N THR A 58 4.57 9.57 12.20
CA THR A 58 4.66 8.12 12.33
C THR A 58 4.12 7.74 13.69
N TRP A 59 3.55 6.55 13.78
CA TRP A 59 3.05 5.96 15.01
C TRP A 59 3.53 4.53 15.10
N GLN A 60 3.76 4.06 16.31
CA GLN A 60 3.98 2.66 16.57
C GLN A 60 2.72 2.07 17.18
N ILE A 61 2.17 1.05 16.53
CA ILE A 61 1.08 0.25 17.07
C ILE A 61 1.62 -1.11 17.53
N THR A 62 1.27 -1.50 18.74
CA THR A 62 1.52 -2.84 19.26
C THR A 62 0.17 -3.49 19.54
N PHE A 63 -0.16 -4.55 18.80
CA PHE A 63 -1.36 -5.34 19.07
C PHE A 63 -1.10 -6.30 20.22
N ASP A 64 -2.05 -6.43 21.15
CA ASP A 64 -1.91 -7.31 22.33
C ASP A 64 -1.72 -8.78 21.93
N LYS A 65 -2.34 -9.18 20.82
CA LYS A 65 -2.19 -10.53 20.22
C LYS A 65 -0.78 -10.75 19.63
N TYR A 66 -0.09 -9.69 19.24
CA TYR A 66 1.23 -9.73 18.59
C TYR A 66 2.25 -8.82 19.32
N PRO A 67 2.52 -9.06 20.62
CA PRO A 67 3.24 -8.10 21.46
C PRO A 67 4.73 -7.95 21.08
N GLN A 68 5.28 -8.94 20.39
CA GLN A 68 6.68 -8.95 19.93
C GLN A 68 6.87 -8.36 18.52
N MET A 69 5.80 -7.81 17.94
CA MET A 69 5.79 -7.33 16.57
C MET A 69 5.20 -5.91 16.51
N PRO A 70 5.94 -4.90 16.98
CA PRO A 70 5.54 -3.51 16.83
C PRO A 70 5.45 -3.18 15.33
N ILE A 71 4.32 -2.58 14.95
CA ILE A 71 4.03 -2.16 13.58
C ILE A 71 4.19 -0.66 13.51
N GLU A 72 4.83 -0.20 12.43
CA GLU A 72 4.89 1.21 12.11
C GLU A 72 3.70 1.58 11.23
N ILE A 73 3.02 2.67 11.61
CA ILE A 73 2.06 3.39 10.78
C ILE A 73 2.72 4.69 10.36
N SER A 74 2.74 4.94 9.05
CA SER A 74 3.37 6.12 8.48
C SER A 74 2.39 6.87 7.59
N GLU A 75 2.34 8.18 7.76
CA GLU A 75 1.66 9.06 6.82
C GLU A 75 2.53 9.26 5.57
N VAL A 76 1.98 9.01 4.39
CA VAL A 76 2.66 9.22 3.11
C VAL A 76 1.79 10.00 2.13
N LEU A 77 2.45 10.75 1.24
CA LEU A 77 1.77 11.35 0.09
C LEU A 77 1.59 10.29 -0.98
N HIS A 78 0.35 9.96 -1.27
CA HIS A 78 -0.04 9.04 -2.32
C HIS A 78 -0.57 9.83 -3.53
N THR A 79 -0.01 9.54 -4.70
CA THR A 79 -0.46 10.11 -5.96
C THR A 79 -1.25 9.06 -6.72
N SER A 80 -2.57 9.23 -6.81
CA SER A 80 -3.36 8.36 -7.68
C SER A 80 -3.15 8.77 -9.15
N ALA A 81 -2.99 7.78 -10.03
CA ALA A 81 -2.85 8.02 -11.46
C ALA A 81 -4.23 8.03 -12.14
N PRO A 82 -4.79 9.22 -12.39
CA PRO A 82 -5.31 9.51 -13.74
C PRO A 82 -5.02 10.97 -14.18
N VAL A 83 -5.57 11.37 -15.34
CA VAL A 83 -5.37 12.62 -16.14
C VAL A 83 -5.19 13.93 -15.34
N VAL A 84 -5.62 13.99 -14.08
CA VAL A 84 -5.28 15.05 -13.12
C VAL A 84 -4.69 14.40 -11.86
N PRO A 85 -3.42 14.66 -11.49
CA PRO A 85 -2.82 14.07 -10.31
C PRO A 85 -3.55 14.55 -9.05
N GLN A 86 -4.20 13.62 -8.36
CA GLN A 86 -4.72 13.86 -7.01
C GLN A 86 -3.68 13.38 -6.01
N VAL A 87 -3.15 14.32 -5.24
CA VAL A 87 -2.24 14.05 -4.14
C VAL A 87 -3.09 13.96 -2.87
N GLU A 88 -3.10 12.78 -2.25
CA GLU A 88 -3.80 12.52 -1.00
C GLU A 88 -2.78 12.06 0.06
N ARG A 89 -2.98 12.44 1.33
CA ARG A 89 -2.24 11.84 2.44
C ARG A 89 -2.95 10.56 2.83
N ILE A 90 -2.21 9.46 2.94
CA ILE A 90 -2.75 8.17 3.40
C ILE A 90 -1.91 7.60 4.53
N LEU A 91 -2.51 6.70 5.31
CA LEU A 91 -1.80 5.92 6.32
C LEU A 91 -1.45 4.53 5.77
N ILE A 92 -0.15 4.22 5.79
CA ILE A 92 0.39 2.90 5.42
C ILE A 92 0.95 2.19 6.63
N THR A 93 1.08 0.87 6.54
CA THR A 93 1.72 0.06 7.57
C THR A 93 2.90 -0.72 7.00
N ASN A 94 3.89 -1.03 7.83
CA ASN A 94 4.99 -1.93 7.48
C ASN A 94 4.64 -3.42 7.63
N ILE A 95 3.37 -3.79 7.89
CA ILE A 95 2.93 -5.17 8.09
C ILE A 95 3.43 -6.12 6.99
N PRO A 96 3.29 -5.80 5.67
CA PRO A 96 3.79 -6.68 4.62
C PRO A 96 5.29 -6.99 4.76
N LEU A 97 6.10 -5.99 5.16
CA LEU A 97 7.54 -6.13 5.32
C LEU A 97 7.93 -7.02 6.51
N ILE A 98 7.20 -6.92 7.62
CA ILE A 98 7.56 -7.64 8.86
C ILE A 98 6.84 -8.99 8.99
N THR A 99 5.85 -9.28 8.14
CA THR A 99 5.10 -10.55 8.17
C THR A 99 5.27 -11.36 6.88
N ALA A 100 5.02 -10.78 5.70
CA ALA A 100 4.99 -11.53 4.44
C ALA A 100 6.40 -11.86 3.94
N PHE A 101 7.32 -10.88 3.92
CA PHE A 101 8.70 -11.10 3.48
C PHE A 101 9.47 -12.15 4.31
N PRO A 102 9.33 -12.20 5.65
CA PRO A 102 9.94 -13.26 6.44
C PRO A 102 9.39 -14.66 6.18
N LEU A 103 8.12 -14.79 5.77
CA LEU A 103 7.50 -16.10 5.47
C LEU A 103 7.77 -16.55 4.02
N ILE A 104 7.63 -15.64 3.05
CA ILE A 104 7.77 -15.95 1.62
C ILE A 104 9.17 -16.48 1.26
N LYS A 105 10.20 -16.12 2.05
CA LYS A 105 11.57 -16.63 1.88
C LYS A 105 11.68 -18.16 1.96
N ASN A 106 10.71 -18.82 2.61
CA ASN A 106 10.69 -20.29 2.72
C ASN A 106 10.11 -20.94 1.46
N TYR A 107 9.52 -20.15 0.56
CA TYR A 107 8.81 -20.61 -0.63
C TYR A 107 9.48 -20.19 -1.93
N LEU A 108 10.30 -19.14 -1.92
CA LEU A 108 10.98 -18.61 -3.08
C LEU A 108 12.50 -18.82 -2.99
N THR A 109 13.15 -18.93 -4.14
CA THR A 109 14.62 -18.88 -4.18
C THR A 109 15.09 -17.46 -3.85
N ALA A 110 16.37 -17.32 -3.48
CA ALA A 110 16.95 -16.01 -3.22
C ALA A 110 16.90 -15.09 -4.45
N GLU A 111 17.05 -15.66 -5.65
CA GLU A 111 16.96 -14.92 -6.91
C GLU A 111 15.54 -14.42 -7.16
N GLU A 112 14.52 -15.30 -7.02
CA GLU A 112 13.12 -14.92 -7.20
C GLU A 112 12.68 -13.84 -6.21
N LEU A 113 13.07 -13.99 -4.94
CA LEU A 113 12.73 -13.04 -3.88
C LEU A 113 13.38 -11.66 -4.08
N SER A 114 14.54 -11.60 -4.76
CA SER A 114 15.23 -10.33 -5.02
C SER A 114 14.43 -9.35 -5.88
N TYR A 115 13.43 -9.85 -6.62
CA TYR A 115 12.52 -9.05 -7.43
C TYR A 115 11.27 -8.59 -6.67
N ALA A 116 11.07 -9.02 -5.42
CA ALA A 116 9.93 -8.61 -4.61
C ALA A 116 10.21 -7.28 -3.90
N THR A 117 9.32 -6.31 -4.09
CA THR A 117 9.36 -5.02 -3.39
C THR A 117 7.98 -4.67 -2.87
N TYR A 118 7.91 -4.06 -1.69
CA TYR A 118 6.66 -3.47 -1.21
C TYR A 118 6.54 -2.05 -1.77
N ASP A 119 5.69 -1.87 -2.77
CA ASP A 119 5.40 -0.57 -3.36
C ASP A 119 4.33 0.13 -2.53
N THR A 120 4.72 1.19 -1.83
CA THR A 120 3.82 2.00 -1.00
C THR A 120 2.87 2.87 -1.81
N SER A 121 3.10 3.01 -3.13
CA SER A 121 2.19 3.66 -4.05
C SER A 121 1.04 2.73 -4.42
N SER A 122 1.31 1.51 -4.89
CA SER A 122 0.25 0.55 -5.20
C SER A 122 -0.32 -0.15 -3.96
N LEU A 123 0.40 -0.08 -2.83
CA LEU A 123 0.17 -0.84 -1.59
C LEU A 123 0.29 -2.35 -1.80
N TYR A 124 0.99 -2.78 -2.84
CA TYR A 124 1.16 -4.19 -3.20
C TYR A 124 2.60 -4.62 -2.94
N ILE A 125 2.80 -5.91 -2.69
CA ILE A 125 4.09 -6.54 -2.94
C ILE A 125 4.16 -6.76 -4.45
N GLU A 126 4.97 -5.98 -5.13
CA GLU A 126 5.19 -6.06 -6.57
C GLU A 126 6.36 -7.00 -6.85
N MET A 127 6.17 -7.91 -7.80
CA MET A 127 7.17 -8.90 -8.22
C MET A 127 7.31 -8.91 -9.75
N PRO A 128 7.94 -7.88 -10.35
CA PRO A 128 8.29 -7.86 -11.76
C PRO A 128 9.53 -8.75 -12.02
N ILE A 129 9.32 -10.06 -12.15
CA ILE A 129 10.37 -11.07 -12.21
C ILE A 129 10.67 -11.51 -13.65
N PRO A 130 11.94 -11.57 -14.09
CA PRO A 130 12.29 -12.15 -15.39
C PRO A 130 11.97 -13.65 -15.45
N TYR A 131 11.49 -14.15 -16.59
CA TYR A 131 11.26 -15.59 -16.78
C TYR A 131 12.52 -16.44 -16.52
N SER A 132 13.70 -15.92 -16.85
CA SER A 132 14.99 -16.57 -16.60
C SER A 132 15.36 -16.70 -15.12
N ALA A 133 14.76 -15.89 -14.24
CA ALA A 133 15.00 -15.93 -12.80
C ALA A 133 14.08 -16.94 -12.07
N ILE A 134 13.06 -17.47 -12.76
CA ILE A 134 12.18 -18.49 -12.21
C ILE A 134 12.94 -19.81 -12.12
N GLU A 135 12.89 -20.44 -10.95
CA GLU A 135 13.56 -21.72 -10.71
C GLU A 135 13.13 -22.76 -11.76
N ASN A 136 14.12 -23.34 -12.44
CA ASN A 136 13.92 -24.31 -13.53
C ASN A 136 13.03 -23.82 -14.69
N HIS A 137 12.78 -22.51 -14.80
CA HIS A 137 11.83 -21.92 -15.73
C HIS A 137 10.39 -22.47 -15.57
N ASP A 138 10.05 -23.00 -14.39
CA ASP A 138 8.74 -23.60 -14.13
C ASP A 138 7.79 -22.60 -13.45
N VAL A 139 7.06 -21.87 -14.29
CA VAL A 139 6.05 -20.89 -13.86
C VAL A 139 4.91 -21.53 -13.06
N THR A 140 4.52 -22.76 -13.41
CA THR A 140 3.42 -23.46 -12.72
C THR A 140 3.85 -23.81 -11.29
N ASN A 141 5.04 -24.38 -11.14
CA ASN A 141 5.58 -24.69 -9.82
C ASN A 141 5.85 -23.42 -8.99
N PHE A 142 6.34 -22.33 -9.60
CA PHE A 142 6.46 -21.04 -8.93
C PHE A 142 5.10 -20.58 -8.34
N TYR A 143 4.03 -20.61 -9.13
CA TYR A 143 2.71 -20.23 -8.61
C TYR A 143 2.16 -21.19 -7.56
N ASN A 144 2.48 -22.48 -7.63
CA ASN A 144 2.11 -23.44 -6.59
C ASN A 144 2.82 -23.14 -5.26
N ARG A 145 4.11 -22.77 -5.30
CA ARG A 145 4.85 -22.34 -4.10
C ARG A 145 4.28 -21.04 -3.53
N MET A 146 3.93 -20.09 -4.37
CA MET A 146 3.24 -18.86 -3.96
C MET A 146 1.86 -19.14 -3.33
N ASP A 147 1.10 -20.10 -3.86
CA ASP A 147 -0.18 -20.54 -3.31
C ASP A 147 -0.02 -21.17 -1.92
N GLN A 148 1.00 -22.01 -1.73
CA GLN A 148 1.34 -22.59 -0.43
C GLN A 148 1.75 -21.51 0.58
N PHE A 149 2.57 -20.54 0.16
CA PHE A 149 2.89 -19.36 0.97
C PHE A 149 1.62 -18.63 1.43
N CYS A 150 0.67 -18.37 0.52
CA CYS A 150 -0.55 -17.64 0.87
C CYS A 150 -1.38 -18.40 1.91
N LYS A 151 -1.47 -19.73 1.81
CA LYS A 151 -2.13 -20.59 2.80
C LYS A 151 -1.44 -20.53 4.16
N GLU A 152 -0.10 -20.63 4.20
CA GLU A 152 0.64 -20.51 5.47
C GLU A 152 0.45 -19.13 6.08
N TYR A 153 0.52 -18.06 5.27
CA TYR A 153 0.31 -16.71 5.76
C TYR A 153 -1.07 -16.54 6.39
N ALA A 154 -2.13 -16.97 5.69
CA ALA A 154 -3.50 -16.84 6.18
C ALA A 154 -3.72 -17.56 7.51
N ASN A 155 -3.02 -18.68 7.73
CA ASN A 155 -3.04 -19.41 9.00
C ASN A 155 -2.22 -18.73 10.10
N THR A 156 -1.04 -18.18 9.75
CA THR A 156 -0.11 -17.58 10.71
C THR A 156 -0.55 -16.19 11.17
N TYR A 157 -1.07 -15.39 10.24
CA TYR A 157 -1.45 -13.99 10.45
C TYR A 157 -2.86 -13.70 9.90
N PRO A 158 -3.90 -14.37 10.41
CA PRO A 158 -5.26 -14.25 9.88
C PRO A 158 -5.83 -12.83 9.97
N ASP A 159 -5.37 -12.02 10.94
CA ASP A 159 -5.90 -10.67 11.15
C ASP A 159 -5.35 -9.63 10.16
N PHE A 160 -4.32 -9.96 9.37
CA PHE A 160 -3.67 -9.02 8.44
C PHE A 160 -3.95 -9.32 6.96
N LYS A 161 -4.45 -10.51 6.64
CA LYS A 161 -4.58 -11.01 5.26
C LYS A 161 -5.52 -10.17 4.37
N GLU A 162 -6.47 -9.45 4.96
CA GLU A 162 -7.48 -8.64 4.25
C GLU A 162 -6.88 -7.48 3.43
N HIS A 163 -5.66 -7.07 3.73
CA HIS A 163 -5.05 -5.87 3.16
C HIS A 163 -3.71 -6.13 2.49
N ILE A 164 -3.40 -7.39 2.18
CA ILE A 164 -2.13 -7.78 1.55
C ILE A 164 -2.40 -8.37 0.18
N TYR A 165 -1.72 -7.79 -0.80
CA TYR A 165 -1.82 -8.14 -2.21
C TYR A 165 -0.41 -8.38 -2.72
N ILE A 166 -0.23 -9.47 -3.48
CA ILE A 166 1.02 -9.74 -4.19
C ILE A 166 0.70 -9.75 -5.67
N ARG A 167 1.31 -8.85 -6.43
CA ARG A 167 1.19 -8.81 -7.89
C ARG A 167 2.48 -9.34 -8.49
N VAL A 168 2.37 -10.46 -9.17
CA VAL A 168 3.45 -11.07 -9.95
C VAL A 168 3.26 -10.73 -11.41
N ILE A 169 4.31 -10.24 -12.04
CA ILE A 169 4.40 -10.05 -13.49
C ILE A 169 5.70 -10.71 -13.96
N ILE A 170 5.58 -11.87 -14.58
CA ILE A 170 6.72 -12.59 -15.15
C ILE A 170 7.04 -11.96 -16.51
N LYS A 171 8.23 -11.38 -16.66
CA LYS A 171 8.68 -10.70 -17.87
C LYS A 171 9.29 -11.71 -18.84
N PRO A 172 8.75 -11.83 -20.07
CA PRO A 172 9.35 -12.65 -21.12
C PRO A 172 10.79 -12.22 -21.43
N SER A 173 11.64 -13.19 -21.78
CA SER A 173 13.05 -12.93 -22.10
C SER A 173 13.25 -12.15 -23.41
N ASP A 174 12.26 -12.15 -24.30
CA ASP A 174 12.28 -11.44 -25.58
C ASP A 174 11.84 -9.97 -25.48
N GLY A 175 11.49 -9.50 -24.27
CA GLY A 175 11.04 -8.13 -24.02
C GLY A 175 9.61 -7.84 -24.49
N SER A 176 8.86 -8.88 -24.91
CA SER A 176 7.44 -8.75 -25.22
C SER A 176 6.60 -8.46 -23.98
N ASP A 177 5.38 -7.99 -24.19
CA ASP A 177 4.41 -7.86 -23.10
C ASP A 177 4.13 -9.22 -22.46
N ALA A 178 4.14 -9.28 -21.13
CA ALA A 178 3.84 -10.51 -20.41
C ALA A 178 2.44 -11.02 -20.78
N PRO A 179 2.27 -12.30 -21.18
CA PRO A 179 0.95 -12.85 -21.45
C PRO A 179 0.12 -13.00 -20.16
N GLU A 180 -1.18 -13.32 -20.27
CA GLU A 180 -2.10 -13.33 -19.13
C GLU A 180 -1.67 -14.36 -18.06
N GLU A 181 -1.22 -15.54 -18.47
CA GLU A 181 -0.70 -16.59 -17.60
C GLU A 181 0.52 -16.14 -16.79
N TYR A 182 1.24 -15.11 -17.22
CA TYR A 182 2.42 -14.58 -16.54
C TYR A 182 2.07 -13.44 -15.58
N ARG A 183 0.78 -13.10 -15.47
CA ARG A 183 0.28 -12.03 -14.60
C ARG A 183 -0.66 -12.65 -13.58
N LYS A 184 -0.28 -12.60 -12.30
CA LYS A 184 -1.13 -13.13 -11.22
C LYS A 184 -1.17 -12.17 -10.04
N ILE A 185 -2.37 -11.97 -9.50
CA ILE A 185 -2.56 -11.26 -8.23
C ILE A 185 -3.01 -12.27 -7.19
N PHE A 186 -2.18 -12.47 -6.17
CA PHE A 186 -2.55 -13.21 -4.98
C PHE A 186 -3.17 -12.24 -3.97
N ARG A 187 -4.44 -12.49 -3.61
CA ARG A 187 -5.15 -11.75 -2.58
C ARG A 187 -5.20 -12.63 -1.35
N LEU A 188 -4.49 -12.26 -0.29
CA LEU A 188 -4.34 -13.15 0.86
C LEU A 188 -5.67 -13.38 1.61
N SER A 189 -6.65 -12.50 1.43
CA SER A 189 -8.04 -12.69 1.91
C SER A 189 -8.79 -13.87 1.30
N GLN A 190 -8.32 -14.41 0.17
CA GLN A 190 -8.96 -15.56 -0.50
C GLN A 190 -8.51 -16.92 0.05
N TYR A 191 -7.58 -16.93 1.00
CA TYR A 191 -7.00 -18.09 1.65
C TYR A 191 -7.46 -18.16 3.11
#